data_AF-A0A2T2TPS6-F1
#
_entry.id   AF-A0A2T2TPS6-F1
#
_cell.length_a   1.000
_cell.length_b   1.000
_cell.length_c   1.000
_cell.angle_alpha   90.00
_cell.angle_beta   90.00
_cell.angle_gamma   90.00
#
_symmetry.space_group_name_H-M   'P 1'
#
loop_
_entity.id
_entity.type
_entity.pdbx_description
1 polymer ?
#
loop_
_entity_poly.entity_id
_entity_poly.type
_entity_poly.pdbx_seq_one_letter_code
_entity_poly.pdbx_strand_id
1 'polypeptide(L)'
;MTTAFLFPGQGSQSVGMGYELYEQFPEARARFEAANDHLNVDLLTLMFGLDSSIGDPEEQLKQTAITQPALYTHSLAAMAVLDEKGVAPDMAAGHSLGEYSALAAVGALSFEDGLQVVRRRGELMAEAGERRPGTMAAIMGADDADVEAACEDVSEEGEGVVQTANYNAPGQVVISGDADAVEQATARVRGRAIPLPVSGAFHSPLMEYAREGLAEVLDTVNIQEPHCPVYLNVTGQPSTDPDEIRQRLMEQLLSPVRWA
;
A
#
# COMPACT_ATOMS: atom_id res chain seq x y z
N MET A 1 26.41 -4.06 11.67
CA MET A 1 25.68 -2.81 11.37
C MET A 1 24.24 -3.22 11.24
N THR A 2 23.32 -2.56 11.94
CA THR A 2 21.90 -2.89 11.88
C THR A 2 21.31 -2.30 10.59
N THR A 3 20.57 -3.10 9.83
CA THR A 3 20.01 -2.73 8.52
C THR A 3 18.48 -2.83 8.56
N ALA A 4 17.80 -1.76 8.19
CA ALA A 4 16.35 -1.73 8.04
C ALA A 4 15.98 -1.70 6.55
N PHE A 5 15.06 -2.56 6.12
CA PHE A 5 14.50 -2.51 4.77
C PHE A 5 13.15 -1.81 4.78
N LEU A 6 13.01 -0.81 3.89
CA LEU A 6 11.80 0.00 3.75
C LEU A 6 11.21 -0.23 2.36
N PHE A 7 9.93 -0.58 2.33
CA PHE A 7 9.21 -0.90 1.11
C PHE A 7 8.20 0.21 0.78
N PRO A 8 8.27 0.83 -0.41
CA PRO A 8 7.39 1.93 -0.77
C PRO A 8 5.95 1.47 -1.02
N GLY A 9 5.01 2.38 -0.82
CA GLY A 9 3.59 2.20 -1.13
C GLY A 9 3.21 2.70 -2.52
N GLN A 10 1.91 2.74 -2.79
CA GLN A 10 1.36 3.29 -4.03
C GLN A 10 1.75 4.76 -4.23
N GLY A 11 2.10 5.12 -5.46
CA GLY A 11 2.62 6.44 -5.85
C GLY A 11 4.07 6.43 -6.30
N SER A 12 4.82 5.35 -6.04
CA SER A 12 6.23 5.20 -6.46
C SER A 12 6.41 4.46 -7.80
N GLN A 13 5.33 4.01 -8.43
CA GLN A 13 5.36 3.30 -9.71
C GLN A 13 5.71 4.25 -10.86
N SER A 14 6.42 3.71 -11.86
CA SER A 14 6.73 4.42 -13.11
C SER A 14 6.91 3.43 -14.24
N VAL A 15 6.54 3.80 -15.46
CA VAL A 15 6.81 2.98 -16.65
C VAL A 15 8.32 2.80 -16.82
N GLY A 16 8.74 1.60 -17.18
CA GLY A 16 10.15 1.16 -17.23
C GLY A 16 10.68 0.60 -15.91
N MET A 17 9.89 0.60 -14.83
CA MET A 17 10.32 0.07 -13.53
C MET A 17 10.68 -1.42 -13.63
N GLY A 18 11.79 -1.82 -12.99
CA GLY A 18 12.21 -3.22 -12.90
C GLY A 18 12.82 -3.81 -14.17
N TYR A 19 12.80 -3.12 -15.31
CA TYR A 19 13.33 -3.65 -16.57
C TYR A 19 14.82 -4.00 -16.48
N GLU A 20 15.63 -3.13 -15.88
CA GLU A 20 17.05 -3.40 -15.68
C GLU A 20 17.29 -4.59 -14.74
N LEU A 21 16.45 -4.76 -13.70
CA LEU A 21 16.52 -5.91 -12.80
C LEU A 21 16.22 -7.21 -13.55
N TYR A 22 15.16 -7.21 -14.37
CA TYR A 22 14.74 -8.33 -15.20
C TYR A 22 15.82 -8.77 -16.21
N GLU A 23 16.49 -7.82 -16.86
CA GLU A 23 17.51 -8.11 -17.85
C GLU A 23 18.83 -8.61 -17.24
N GLN A 24 19.21 -8.07 -16.08
CA GLN A 24 20.56 -8.30 -15.51
C GLN A 24 20.62 -9.45 -14.50
N PHE A 25 19.53 -9.78 -13.80
CA PHE A 25 19.55 -10.71 -12.67
C PHE A 25 18.56 -11.87 -12.87
N PRO A 26 19.03 -13.12 -13.05
CA PRO A 26 18.16 -14.29 -13.21
C PRO A 26 17.14 -14.48 -12.07
N GLU A 27 17.54 -14.19 -10.84
CA GLU A 27 16.71 -14.28 -9.64
C GLU A 27 15.58 -13.25 -9.63
N ALA A 28 15.83 -12.02 -10.12
CA ALA A 28 14.80 -11.01 -10.30
C ALA A 28 13.86 -11.39 -11.44
N ARG A 29 14.42 -11.87 -12.57
CA ARG A 29 13.65 -12.37 -13.72
C ARG A 29 12.65 -13.44 -13.31
N ALA A 30 13.08 -14.41 -12.50
CA ALA A 30 12.20 -15.47 -12.02
C ALA A 30 10.99 -14.93 -11.23
N ARG A 31 11.15 -13.85 -10.45
CA ARG A 31 10.04 -13.21 -9.72
C ARG A 31 9.06 -12.51 -10.66
N PHE A 32 9.58 -11.82 -11.67
CA PHE A 32 8.76 -11.16 -12.69
C PHE A 32 7.97 -12.17 -13.53
N GLU A 33 8.62 -13.24 -13.99
CA GLU A 33 7.98 -14.32 -14.75
C GLU A 33 6.92 -15.03 -13.89
N ALA A 34 7.27 -15.37 -12.64
CA ALA A 34 6.31 -15.95 -11.70
C ALA A 34 5.09 -15.04 -11.48
N ALA A 35 5.27 -13.72 -11.40
CA ALA A 35 4.13 -12.81 -11.27
C ALA A 35 3.22 -12.85 -12.50
N ASN A 36 3.78 -12.81 -13.72
CA ASN A 36 3.00 -12.89 -14.94
C ASN A 36 2.28 -14.25 -15.10
N ASP A 37 2.88 -15.34 -14.63
CA ASP A 37 2.25 -16.67 -14.70
C ASP A 37 1.08 -16.81 -13.71
N HIS A 38 1.17 -16.18 -12.54
CA HIS A 38 0.13 -16.22 -11.52
C HIS A 38 -0.98 -15.19 -11.74
N LEU A 39 -0.69 -14.12 -12.47
CA LEU A 39 -1.65 -13.07 -12.79
C LEU A 39 -2.23 -13.30 -14.19
N ASN A 40 -3.55 -13.27 -14.33
CA ASN A 40 -4.20 -13.29 -15.65
C ASN A 40 -4.09 -11.93 -16.38
N VAL A 41 -2.99 -11.21 -16.18
CA VAL A 41 -2.69 -9.88 -16.73
C VAL A 41 -1.22 -9.87 -17.10
N ASP A 42 -0.88 -9.34 -18.27
CA ASP A 42 0.50 -9.11 -18.67
C ASP A 42 1.09 -7.90 -17.94
N LEU A 43 1.44 -8.11 -16.68
CA LEU A 43 1.95 -7.11 -15.76
C LEU A 43 3.30 -6.56 -16.26
N LEU A 44 4.17 -7.42 -16.80
CA LEU A 44 5.50 -7.00 -17.27
C LEU A 44 5.43 -6.04 -18.44
N THR A 45 4.54 -6.27 -19.42
CA THR A 45 4.36 -5.34 -20.53
C THR A 45 3.93 -3.96 -20.05
N LEU A 46 3.04 -3.89 -19.05
CA LEU A 46 2.62 -2.63 -18.42
C LEU A 46 3.75 -1.97 -17.64
N MET A 47 4.49 -2.74 -16.83
CA MET A 47 5.60 -2.23 -16.03
C MET A 47 6.74 -1.70 -16.89
N PHE A 48 7.09 -2.40 -17.97
CA PHE A 48 8.23 -2.07 -18.82
C PHE A 48 7.85 -1.11 -19.97
N GLY A 49 6.56 -0.94 -20.26
CA GLY A 49 6.09 -0.08 -21.34
C GLY A 49 6.46 -0.59 -22.74
N LEU A 50 6.46 -1.91 -22.93
CA LEU A 50 6.99 -2.56 -24.14
C LEU A 50 5.97 -2.69 -25.29
N ASP A 51 4.69 -2.43 -25.03
CA ASP A 51 3.64 -2.51 -26.04
C ASP A 51 2.99 -1.14 -26.28
N SER A 52 3.24 -0.58 -27.46
CA SER A 52 2.66 0.69 -27.91
C SER A 52 1.18 0.60 -28.30
N SER A 53 0.60 -0.60 -28.36
CA SER A 53 -0.83 -0.81 -28.65
C SER A 53 -1.71 -0.70 -27.41
N ILE A 54 -1.11 -0.90 -26.24
CA ILE A 54 -1.69 -0.52 -24.95
C ILE A 54 -1.84 1.00 -24.98
N GLY A 55 -3.01 1.52 -24.56
CA GLY A 55 -3.20 2.96 -24.36
C GLY A 55 -2.18 3.54 -23.38
N ASP A 56 -2.38 4.74 -22.85
CA ASP A 56 -1.39 5.37 -21.96
C ASP A 56 -0.90 4.41 -20.83
N PRO A 57 0.34 3.88 -20.91
CA PRO A 57 0.82 2.88 -19.96
C PRO A 57 1.01 3.47 -18.55
N GLU A 58 1.27 4.78 -18.45
CA GLU A 58 1.35 5.45 -17.16
C GLU A 58 -0.01 5.45 -16.47
N GLU A 59 -1.08 5.77 -17.20
CA GLU A 59 -2.45 5.76 -16.65
C GLU A 59 -2.91 4.35 -16.28
N GLN A 60 -2.54 3.34 -17.08
CA GLN A 60 -2.85 1.94 -16.73
C GLN A 60 -2.09 1.48 -15.49
N LEU A 61 -0.80 1.82 -15.40
CA LEU A 61 0.03 1.46 -14.25
C LEU A 61 -0.39 2.19 -12.98
N LYS A 62 -1.08 3.34 -13.07
CA LYS A 62 -1.67 4.08 -11.92
C LYS A 62 -2.99 3.48 -11.42
N GLN A 63 -3.61 2.56 -12.17
CA GLN A 63 -4.82 1.90 -11.68
C GLN A 63 -4.47 1.04 -10.48
N THR A 64 -5.11 1.29 -9.34
CA THR A 64 -4.86 0.61 -8.05
C THR A 64 -4.76 -0.91 -8.17
N ALA A 65 -5.61 -1.53 -9.00
CA ALA A 65 -5.62 -2.98 -9.22
C ALA A 65 -4.37 -3.51 -9.95
N ILE A 66 -3.66 -2.66 -10.70
CA ILE A 66 -2.41 -2.96 -11.42
C ILE A 66 -1.19 -2.49 -10.61
N THR A 67 -1.26 -1.29 -10.04
CA THR A 67 -0.15 -0.69 -9.28
C THR A 67 0.28 -1.58 -8.12
N GLN A 68 -0.67 -2.17 -7.40
CA GLN A 68 -0.37 -2.96 -6.20
C GLN A 68 0.47 -4.21 -6.50
N PRO A 69 0.05 -5.12 -7.41
CA PRO A 69 0.90 -6.25 -7.79
C PRO A 69 2.19 -5.83 -8.49
N ALA A 70 2.22 -4.71 -9.24
CA ALA A 70 3.45 -4.20 -9.88
C ALA A 70 4.53 -3.83 -8.85
N LEU A 71 4.17 -3.02 -7.85
CA LEU A 71 5.08 -2.58 -6.79
C LEU A 71 5.54 -3.75 -5.90
N TYR A 72 4.64 -4.68 -5.60
CA TYR A 72 4.98 -5.88 -4.83
C TYR A 72 5.99 -6.74 -5.59
N THR A 73 5.72 -7.02 -6.87
CA THR A 73 6.60 -7.81 -7.74
C THR A 73 7.97 -7.15 -7.88
N HIS A 74 8.01 -5.85 -8.14
CA HIS A 74 9.26 -5.09 -8.24
C HIS A 74 10.08 -5.16 -6.94
N SER A 75 9.43 -4.95 -5.80
CA SER A 75 10.07 -4.98 -4.50
C SER A 75 10.71 -6.34 -4.21
N LEU A 76 9.99 -7.43 -4.50
CA LEU A 76 10.51 -8.78 -4.25
C LEU A 76 11.49 -9.28 -5.31
N ALA A 77 11.43 -8.74 -6.54
CA ALA A 77 12.47 -8.93 -7.54
C ALA A 77 13.79 -8.28 -7.08
N ALA A 78 13.74 -7.06 -6.52
CA ALA A 78 14.91 -6.41 -5.94
C ALA A 78 15.44 -7.17 -4.71
N MET A 79 14.54 -7.68 -3.86
CA MET A 79 14.91 -8.51 -2.71
C MET A 79 15.64 -9.79 -3.12
N ALA A 80 15.17 -10.48 -4.16
CA ALA A 80 15.83 -11.69 -4.64
C ALA A 80 17.31 -11.45 -4.98
N VAL A 81 17.63 -10.28 -5.57
CA VAL A 81 19.02 -9.88 -5.87
C VAL A 81 19.83 -9.62 -4.59
N LEU A 82 19.21 -9.04 -3.56
CA LEU A 82 19.87 -8.80 -2.27
C LEU A 82 20.11 -10.11 -1.51
N ASP A 83 19.16 -11.03 -1.56
CA ASP A 83 19.25 -12.36 -0.94
C ASP A 83 20.40 -13.17 -1.55
N GLU A 84 20.54 -13.19 -2.88
CA GLU A 84 21.68 -13.83 -3.57
C GLU A 84 23.03 -13.23 -3.19
N LYS A 85 23.05 -11.96 -2.75
CA LYS A 85 24.25 -11.27 -2.24
C LYS A 85 24.44 -11.45 -0.73
N GLY A 86 23.56 -12.18 -0.06
CA GLY A 86 23.61 -12.41 1.39
C GLY A 86 23.31 -11.17 2.24
N VAL A 87 22.55 -10.21 1.70
CA VAL A 87 22.15 -8.99 2.42
C VAL A 87 20.76 -9.20 3.01
N ALA A 88 20.67 -9.30 4.33
CA ALA A 88 19.41 -9.48 5.05
C ALA A 88 19.09 -8.29 5.97
N PRO A 89 17.81 -7.94 6.17
CA PRO A 89 17.40 -6.93 7.13
C PRO A 89 17.38 -7.47 8.56
N ASP A 90 17.72 -6.61 9.51
CA ASP A 90 17.47 -6.83 10.95
C ASP A 90 16.05 -6.37 11.34
N MET A 91 15.38 -5.63 10.47
CA MET A 91 14.00 -5.16 10.61
C MET A 91 13.44 -4.71 9.26
N ALA A 92 12.12 -4.82 9.08
CA ALA A 92 11.45 -4.37 7.88
C ALA A 92 10.22 -3.51 8.20
N ALA A 93 9.90 -2.59 7.29
CA ALA A 93 8.65 -1.84 7.31
C ALA A 93 8.24 -1.53 5.87
N GLY A 94 6.96 -1.37 5.63
CA GLY A 94 6.49 -0.91 4.33
C GLY A 94 5.26 -0.06 4.43
N HIS A 95 5.13 0.89 3.52
CA HIS A 95 4.04 1.89 3.56
C HIS A 95 2.80 1.36 2.85
N SER A 96 1.71 1.15 3.59
CA SER A 96 0.44 0.60 3.10
C SER A 96 0.64 -0.74 2.38
N LEU A 97 0.50 -0.77 1.05
CA LEU A 97 0.84 -1.92 0.21
C LEU A 97 2.25 -2.47 0.50
N GLY A 98 3.22 -1.60 0.76
CA GLY A 98 4.59 -2.00 1.02
C GLY A 98 4.72 -2.92 2.24
N GLU A 99 3.78 -2.90 3.18
CA GLU A 99 3.77 -3.80 4.34
C GLU A 99 3.71 -5.27 3.90
N TYR A 100 2.97 -5.58 2.83
CA TYR A 100 2.92 -6.93 2.26
C TYR A 100 4.26 -7.33 1.63
N SER A 101 4.93 -6.40 0.95
CA SER A 101 6.29 -6.63 0.44
C SER A 101 7.29 -6.84 1.57
N ALA A 102 7.18 -6.08 2.66
CA ALA A 102 8.01 -6.23 3.85
C ALA A 102 7.82 -7.63 4.46
N LEU A 103 6.57 -8.04 4.70
CA LEU A 103 6.23 -9.35 5.25
C LEU A 103 6.77 -10.50 4.40
N ALA A 104 6.61 -10.43 3.09
CA ALA A 104 7.12 -11.46 2.19
C ALA A 104 8.66 -11.46 2.11
N ALA A 105 9.30 -10.28 2.13
CA ALA A 105 10.75 -10.16 2.18
C ALA A 105 11.36 -10.78 3.45
N VAL A 106 10.61 -10.78 4.55
CA VAL A 106 11.05 -11.40 5.82
C VAL A 106 10.49 -12.80 6.07
N GLY A 107 9.87 -13.41 5.05
CA GLY A 107 9.39 -14.79 5.09
C GLY A 107 8.08 -15.02 5.83
N ALA A 108 7.38 -13.97 6.28
CA ALA A 108 6.05 -14.11 6.87
C ALA A 108 4.97 -14.47 5.83
N LEU A 109 5.16 -14.08 4.57
CA LEU A 109 4.33 -14.51 3.44
C LEU A 109 5.22 -15.15 2.38
N SER A 110 4.70 -16.17 1.67
CA SER A 110 5.33 -16.59 0.42
C SER A 110 5.18 -15.49 -0.63
N PHE A 111 6.00 -15.54 -1.68
CA PHE A 111 5.88 -14.60 -2.79
C PHE A 111 4.50 -14.70 -3.43
N GLU A 112 4.03 -15.91 -3.67
CA GLU A 112 2.78 -16.25 -4.35
C GLU A 112 1.56 -15.88 -3.50
N ASP A 113 1.55 -16.21 -2.21
CA ASP A 113 0.47 -15.86 -1.28
C ASP A 113 0.34 -14.33 -1.18
N GLY A 114 1.48 -13.65 -0.97
CA GLY A 114 1.49 -12.19 -0.92
C GLY A 114 1.05 -11.56 -2.24
N LEU A 115 1.45 -12.12 -3.39
CA LEU A 115 1.04 -11.64 -4.72
C LEU A 115 -0.48 -11.77 -4.92
N GLN A 116 -1.06 -12.91 -4.53
CA GLN A 116 -2.50 -13.14 -4.57
C GLN A 116 -3.25 -12.14 -3.67
N VAL A 117 -2.76 -11.93 -2.45
CA VAL A 117 -3.35 -10.99 -1.49
C VAL A 117 -3.31 -9.56 -2.03
N VAL A 118 -2.16 -9.07 -2.50
CA VAL A 118 -2.04 -7.68 -2.98
C VAL A 118 -2.80 -7.44 -4.28
N ARG A 119 -2.89 -8.45 -5.16
CA ARG A 119 -3.73 -8.38 -6.35
C ARG A 119 -5.19 -8.19 -5.95
N ARG A 120 -5.70 -9.06 -5.07
CA ARG A 120 -7.10 -8.98 -4.63
C ARG A 120 -7.37 -7.70 -3.84
N ARG A 121 -6.44 -7.27 -3.00
CA ARG A 121 -6.49 -5.99 -2.28
C ARG A 121 -6.64 -4.81 -3.26
N GLY A 122 -5.84 -4.78 -4.31
CA GLY A 122 -5.90 -3.74 -5.34
C GLY A 122 -7.22 -3.70 -6.09
N GLU A 123 -7.77 -4.86 -6.48
CA GLU A 123 -9.10 -4.98 -7.10
C GLU A 123 -10.20 -4.47 -6.15
N LEU A 124 -10.22 -4.98 -4.91
CA LEU A 124 -11.21 -4.62 -3.91
C LEU A 124 -11.21 -3.13 -3.58
N MET A 125 -10.03 -2.51 -3.47
CA MET A 125 -9.90 -1.08 -3.23
C MET A 125 -10.37 -0.23 -4.43
N ALA A 126 -10.13 -0.70 -5.66
CA ALA A 126 -10.67 -0.04 -6.85
C ALA A 126 -12.21 -0.14 -6.89
N GLU A 127 -12.75 -1.34 -6.68
CA GLU A 127 -14.20 -1.59 -6.59
C GLU A 127 -14.86 -0.78 -5.46
N ALA A 128 -14.21 -0.63 -4.31
CA ALA A 128 -14.70 0.20 -3.21
C ALA A 128 -14.83 1.68 -3.63
N GLY A 129 -13.83 2.20 -4.34
CA GLY A 129 -13.86 3.57 -4.88
C GLY A 129 -14.97 3.79 -5.92
N GLU A 130 -15.31 2.77 -6.71
CA GLU A 130 -16.44 2.83 -7.63
C GLU A 130 -17.79 2.77 -6.90
N ARG A 131 -17.90 1.94 -5.86
CA ARG A 131 -19.13 1.74 -5.07
C ARG A 131 -19.47 2.94 -4.20
N ARG A 132 -18.46 3.51 -3.54
CA ARG A 132 -18.57 4.71 -2.69
C ARG A 132 -17.40 5.64 -3.01
N PRO A 133 -17.56 6.54 -3.99
CA PRO A 133 -16.54 7.51 -4.34
C PRO A 133 -16.13 8.34 -3.13
N GLY A 134 -14.82 8.58 -3.02
CA GLY A 134 -14.21 9.39 -1.98
C GLY A 134 -12.88 9.93 -2.46
N THR A 135 -12.23 10.75 -1.65
CA THR A 135 -10.97 11.40 -2.02
C THR A 135 -9.97 11.39 -0.87
N MET A 136 -8.76 11.87 -1.15
CA MET A 136 -7.70 12.04 -0.17
C MET A 136 -7.01 13.40 -0.36
N ALA A 137 -6.52 13.98 0.73
CA ALA A 137 -5.73 15.21 0.71
C ALA A 137 -4.56 15.11 1.68
N ALA A 138 -3.37 15.52 1.23
CA ALA A 138 -2.22 15.71 2.10
C ALA A 138 -2.27 17.10 2.75
N ILE A 139 -2.11 17.15 4.06
CA ILE A 139 -2.03 18.36 4.87
C ILE A 139 -0.56 18.57 5.27
N MET A 140 0.02 19.67 4.79
CA MET A 140 1.41 20.04 5.04
C MET A 140 1.50 21.19 6.05
N GLY A 141 2.29 21.02 7.11
CA GLY A 141 2.57 22.05 8.12
C GLY A 141 1.45 22.27 9.13
N ALA A 142 0.70 21.21 9.48
CA ALA A 142 -0.25 21.22 10.58
C ALA A 142 0.12 20.12 11.60
N ASP A 143 -0.19 20.34 12.87
CA ASP A 143 0.00 19.34 13.92
C ASP A 143 -1.07 18.23 13.82
N ASP A 144 -0.68 17.00 14.14
CA ASP A 144 -1.56 15.82 14.03
C ASP A 144 -2.89 16.03 14.77
N ALA A 145 -2.85 16.56 15.99
CA ALA A 145 -4.04 16.81 16.81
C ALA A 145 -5.00 17.85 16.20
N ASP A 146 -4.48 18.86 15.50
CA ASP A 146 -5.31 19.85 14.82
C ASP A 146 -6.02 19.23 13.60
N VAL A 147 -5.35 18.31 12.90
CA VAL A 147 -5.93 17.57 11.76
C VAL A 147 -6.96 16.57 12.24
N GLU A 148 -6.67 15.81 13.30
CA GLU A 148 -7.58 14.88 13.95
C GLU A 148 -8.88 15.59 14.38
N ALA A 149 -8.76 16.69 15.13
CA ALA A 149 -9.91 17.48 15.59
C ALA A 149 -10.76 18.01 14.42
N ALA A 150 -10.13 18.50 13.35
CA ALA A 150 -10.86 18.94 12.16
C ALA A 150 -11.64 17.81 11.48
N CYS A 151 -11.08 16.60 11.43
CA CYS A 151 -11.77 15.42 10.88
C CYS A 151 -12.94 14.97 11.76
N GLU A 152 -12.74 14.96 13.08
CA GLU A 152 -13.77 14.61 14.07
C GLU A 152 -14.94 15.59 14.01
N ASP A 153 -14.68 16.90 14.10
CA ASP A 153 -15.71 17.94 14.06
C ASP A 153 -16.59 17.82 12.79
N VAL A 154 -15.97 17.61 11.62
CA VAL A 154 -16.70 17.47 10.35
C VAL A 154 -17.54 16.20 10.33
N SER A 155 -17.01 15.09 10.84
CA SER A 155 -17.73 13.81 10.85
C SER A 155 -18.90 13.82 11.84
N GLU A 156 -18.77 14.51 12.98
CA GLU A 156 -19.84 14.66 13.99
C GLU A 156 -20.99 15.56 13.52
N GLU A 157 -20.72 16.53 12.65
CA GLU A 157 -21.74 17.38 12.04
C GLU A 157 -22.67 16.61 11.08
N GLY A 158 -22.28 15.38 10.68
CA GLY A 158 -23.15 14.41 10.01
C GLY A 158 -23.27 14.56 8.49
N GLU A 159 -22.42 15.38 7.87
CA GLU A 159 -22.43 15.61 6.41
C GLU A 159 -21.57 14.63 5.60
N GLY A 160 -20.88 13.71 6.27
CA GLY A 160 -20.02 12.70 5.64
C GLY A 160 -19.03 12.12 6.65
N VAL A 161 -18.11 11.31 6.17
CA VAL A 161 -17.03 10.70 6.95
C VAL A 161 -15.70 11.18 6.42
N VAL A 162 -14.83 11.65 7.30
CA VAL A 162 -13.42 11.95 7.00
C VAL A 162 -12.55 11.57 8.20
N GLN A 163 -11.40 10.98 7.94
CA GLN A 163 -10.42 10.67 8.98
C GLN A 163 -8.99 10.84 8.48
N THR A 164 -8.04 10.79 9.40
CA THR A 164 -6.63 10.64 9.06
C THR A 164 -6.36 9.27 8.42
N ALA A 165 -5.73 9.28 7.25
CA ALA A 165 -5.32 8.11 6.48
C ALA A 165 -3.85 7.73 6.73
N ASN A 166 -2.98 8.72 6.89
CA ASN A 166 -1.54 8.50 7.07
C ASN A 166 -0.93 9.57 7.97
N TYR A 167 -0.08 9.14 8.91
CA TYR A 167 0.87 9.98 9.65
C TYR A 167 2.24 9.73 9.06
N ASN A 168 2.66 10.53 8.08
CA ASN A 168 3.84 10.24 7.26
C ASN A 168 5.14 10.80 7.85
N ALA A 169 5.07 11.99 8.42
CA ALA A 169 6.17 12.68 9.09
C ALA A 169 5.58 13.80 9.95
N PRO A 170 6.35 14.37 10.90
CA PRO A 170 5.92 15.57 11.61
C PRO A 170 5.49 16.68 10.64
N GLY A 171 4.23 17.10 10.74
CA GLY A 171 3.65 18.10 9.84
C GLY A 171 3.27 17.58 8.45
N GLN A 172 3.22 16.27 8.23
CA GLN A 172 2.72 15.66 6.99
C GLN A 172 1.72 14.56 7.33
N VAL A 173 0.43 14.92 7.29
CA VAL A 173 -0.69 14.02 7.50
C VAL A 173 -1.49 13.90 6.20
N VAL A 174 -2.08 12.74 5.93
CA VAL A 174 -3.06 12.57 4.85
C VAL A 174 -4.41 12.30 5.48
N ILE A 175 -5.46 12.93 4.96
CA ILE A 175 -6.84 12.64 5.33
C ILE A 175 -7.58 12.01 4.15
N SER A 176 -8.59 11.20 4.43
CA SER A 176 -9.40 10.52 3.42
C SER A 176 -10.85 10.35 3.89
N GLY A 177 -11.78 10.37 2.93
CA GLY A 177 -13.19 10.30 3.23
C GLY A 177 -14.10 10.67 2.06
N ASP A 178 -15.35 10.98 2.38
CA ASP A 178 -16.29 11.60 1.44
C ASP A 178 -15.73 12.95 0.96
N ALA A 179 -15.91 13.27 -0.33
CA ALA A 179 -15.24 14.41 -0.96
C ALA A 179 -15.53 15.75 -0.28
N ASP A 180 -16.81 16.00 0.03
CA ASP A 180 -17.24 17.23 0.71
C ASP A 180 -16.70 17.30 2.14
N ALA A 181 -16.67 16.16 2.86
CA ALA A 181 -16.11 16.11 4.21
C ALA A 181 -14.60 16.35 4.23
N VAL A 182 -13.86 15.83 3.25
CA VAL A 182 -12.43 16.15 3.06
C VAL A 182 -12.24 17.63 2.79
N GLU A 183 -13.02 18.24 1.89
CA GLU A 183 -12.94 19.68 1.61
C GLU A 183 -13.18 20.51 2.88
N GLN A 184 -14.22 20.20 3.64
CA GLN A 184 -14.54 20.89 4.90
C GLN A 184 -13.42 20.75 5.93
N ALA A 185 -12.87 19.55 6.11
CA ALA A 185 -11.76 19.33 7.04
C ALA A 185 -10.51 20.11 6.60
N THR A 186 -10.18 20.12 5.30
CA THR A 186 -9.06 20.92 4.77
C THR A 186 -9.22 22.43 5.03
N ALA A 187 -10.45 22.94 5.07
CA ALA A 187 -10.73 24.35 5.34
C ALA A 187 -10.58 24.72 6.83
N ARG A 188 -10.64 23.74 7.75
CA ARG A 188 -10.52 23.94 9.21
C ARG A 188 -9.07 23.87 9.70
N VAL A 189 -8.19 23.22 8.95
CA VAL A 189 -6.76 23.12 9.29
C VAL A 189 -5.96 24.32 8.78
N ARG A 190 -4.94 24.73 9.53
CA ARG A 190 -4.04 25.84 9.15
C ARG A 190 -2.92 25.43 8.18
N GLY A 191 -2.79 24.13 7.89
CA GLY A 191 -1.81 23.58 6.96
C GLY A 191 -2.17 23.81 5.50
N ARG A 192 -1.20 23.60 4.60
CA ARG A 192 -1.43 23.58 3.16
C ARG A 192 -2.04 22.24 2.75
N ALA A 193 -3.28 22.24 2.29
CA ALA A 193 -3.93 21.08 1.70
C ALA A 193 -3.51 20.87 0.23
N ILE A 194 -3.24 19.62 -0.13
CA ILE A 194 -2.89 19.19 -1.49
C ILE A 194 -3.76 17.97 -1.83
N PRO A 195 -4.70 18.08 -2.78
CA PRO A 195 -5.49 16.94 -3.24
C PRO A 195 -4.59 15.85 -3.83
N LEU A 196 -4.89 14.59 -3.54
CA LEU A 196 -4.15 13.45 -4.07
C LEU A 196 -4.90 12.82 -5.24
N PRO A 197 -4.23 12.51 -6.37
CA PRO A 197 -4.85 11.89 -7.53
C PRO A 197 -5.02 10.38 -7.30
N VAL A 198 -6.01 10.01 -6.48
CA VAL A 198 -6.29 8.62 -6.11
C VAL A 198 -7.70 8.21 -6.52
N SER A 199 -7.91 6.92 -6.69
CA SER A 199 -9.20 6.36 -7.15
C SER A 199 -10.22 6.17 -6.02
N GLY A 200 -9.89 6.52 -4.78
CA GLY A 200 -10.79 6.35 -3.63
C GLY A 200 -10.21 6.88 -2.32
N ALA A 201 -11.02 6.81 -1.27
CA ALA A 201 -10.65 7.23 0.09
C ALA A 201 -9.97 6.10 0.86
N PHE A 202 -8.72 5.78 0.53
CA PHE A 202 -7.98 4.70 1.19
C PHE A 202 -7.72 4.98 2.68
N HIS A 203 -7.60 3.93 3.49
CA HIS A 203 -7.42 4.04 4.94
C HIS A 203 -8.54 4.84 5.63
N SER A 204 -9.80 4.56 5.25
CA SER A 204 -11.00 5.18 5.80
C SER A 204 -12.15 4.18 5.92
N PRO A 205 -13.24 4.53 6.64
CA PRO A 205 -14.45 3.70 6.70
C PRO A 205 -15.10 3.43 5.34
N LEU A 206 -14.76 4.19 4.29
CA LEU A 206 -15.25 3.93 2.93
C LEU A 206 -14.66 2.63 2.34
N MET A 207 -13.59 2.09 2.93
CA MET A 207 -12.95 0.85 2.49
C MET A 207 -13.53 -0.41 3.16
N GLU A 208 -14.65 -0.34 3.90
CA GLU A 208 -15.24 -1.52 4.58
C GLU A 208 -15.47 -2.69 3.61
N TYR A 209 -16.01 -2.42 2.41
CA TYR A 209 -16.18 -3.43 1.37
C TYR A 209 -14.86 -4.13 1.02
N ALA A 210 -13.79 -3.34 0.87
CA ALA A 210 -12.49 -3.89 0.53
C ALA A 210 -11.88 -4.67 1.72
N ARG A 211 -12.13 -4.22 2.95
CA ARG A 211 -11.70 -4.90 4.18
C ARG A 211 -12.35 -6.28 4.32
N GLU A 212 -13.66 -6.38 4.08
CA GLU A 212 -14.39 -7.66 4.11
C GLU A 212 -13.79 -8.67 3.12
N GLY A 213 -13.64 -8.28 1.85
CA GLY A 213 -13.06 -9.16 0.84
C GLY A 213 -11.58 -9.49 1.08
N LEU A 214 -10.82 -8.57 1.68
CA LEU A 214 -9.41 -8.81 2.02
C LEU A 214 -9.29 -9.86 3.13
N ALA A 215 -10.18 -9.81 4.13
CA ALA A 215 -10.20 -10.81 5.21
C ALA A 215 -10.42 -12.22 4.66
N GLU A 216 -11.34 -12.38 3.69
CA GLU A 216 -11.58 -13.68 3.04
C GLU A 216 -10.32 -14.25 2.38
N VAL A 217 -9.51 -13.42 1.71
CA VAL A 217 -8.27 -13.89 1.09
C VAL A 217 -7.18 -14.13 2.12
N LEU A 218 -7.06 -13.28 3.14
CA LEU A 218 -6.11 -13.49 4.22
C LEU A 218 -6.34 -14.84 4.89
N ASP A 219 -7.59 -15.26 5.11
CA ASP A 219 -7.93 -16.57 5.68
C ASP A 219 -7.46 -17.77 4.84
N THR A 220 -7.15 -17.56 3.56
CA THR A 220 -6.63 -18.61 2.67
C THR A 220 -5.10 -18.73 2.66
N VAL A 221 -4.37 -17.73 3.18
CA VAL A 221 -2.90 -17.70 3.16
C VAL A 221 -2.31 -18.03 4.52
N ASN A 222 -1.12 -18.60 4.49
CA ASN A 222 -0.40 -18.98 5.69
C ASN A 222 0.64 -17.92 6.07
N ILE A 223 0.35 -17.16 7.13
CA ILE A 223 1.29 -16.20 7.70
C ILE A 223 2.22 -16.94 8.65
N GLN A 224 3.52 -16.84 8.41
CA GLN A 224 4.58 -17.46 9.20
C GLN A 224 5.25 -16.43 10.12
N GLU A 225 5.96 -16.92 11.13
CA GLU A 225 6.83 -16.06 11.96
C GLU A 225 7.95 -15.50 11.07
N PRO A 226 8.07 -14.17 10.92
CA PRO A 226 9.12 -13.57 10.13
C PRO A 226 10.49 -13.74 10.80
N HIS A 227 11.56 -13.79 10.00
CA HIS A 227 12.91 -13.95 10.54
C HIS A 227 13.46 -12.69 11.24
N CYS A 228 12.82 -11.53 11.04
CA CYS A 228 13.06 -10.32 11.80
C CYS A 228 11.76 -9.50 11.99
N PRO A 229 11.71 -8.55 12.94
CA PRO A 229 10.49 -7.81 13.22
C PRO A 229 10.02 -6.94 12.05
N VAL A 230 8.69 -6.91 11.85
CA VAL A 230 8.02 -6.02 10.91
C VAL A 230 7.27 -4.93 11.67
N TYR A 231 7.49 -3.67 11.31
CA TYR A 231 6.77 -2.54 11.91
C TYR A 231 5.41 -2.40 11.25
N LEU A 232 4.35 -2.68 12.02
CA LEU A 232 3.00 -2.77 11.50
C LEU A 232 2.39 -1.38 11.30
N ASN A 233 1.67 -1.18 10.20
CA ASN A 233 1.17 0.16 9.85
C ASN A 233 0.14 0.70 10.84
N VAL A 234 -0.71 -0.18 11.37
CA VAL A 234 -1.81 0.20 12.28
C VAL A 234 -1.28 0.72 13.62
N THR A 235 -0.22 0.10 14.14
CA THR A 235 0.31 0.35 15.48
C THR A 235 1.59 1.19 15.49
N GLY A 236 2.36 1.19 14.39
CA GLY A 236 3.71 1.74 14.34
C GLY A 236 4.71 0.97 15.20
N GLN A 237 4.36 -0.25 15.64
CA GLN A 237 5.18 -1.07 16.53
C GLN A 237 5.68 -2.34 15.83
N PRO A 238 6.86 -2.87 16.22
CA PRO A 238 7.40 -4.10 15.65
C PRO A 238 6.62 -5.32 16.13
N SER A 239 6.42 -6.29 15.25
CA SER A 239 5.86 -7.61 15.59
C SER A 239 6.58 -8.72 14.84
N THR A 240 6.62 -9.90 15.45
CA THR A 240 6.94 -11.19 14.83
C THR A 240 5.82 -12.20 15.04
N ASP A 241 4.71 -11.81 15.66
CA ASP A 241 3.60 -12.70 15.97
C ASP A 241 2.68 -12.85 14.74
N PRO A 242 2.56 -14.03 14.12
CA PRO A 242 1.72 -14.24 12.95
C PRO A 242 0.24 -13.89 13.19
N ASP A 243 -0.26 -14.10 14.40
CA ASP A 243 -1.66 -13.82 14.73
C ASP A 243 -1.91 -12.31 14.83
N GLU A 244 -0.99 -11.58 15.45
CA GLU A 244 -1.03 -10.11 15.48
C GLU A 244 -0.91 -9.53 14.07
N ILE A 245 0.05 -10.02 13.27
CA ILE A 245 0.25 -9.59 11.89
C ILE A 245 -1.05 -9.77 11.09
N ARG A 246 -1.66 -10.96 11.15
CA ARG A 246 -2.94 -11.24 10.48
C ARG A 246 -4.03 -10.27 10.92
N GLN A 247 -4.17 -10.06 12.23
CA GLN A 247 -5.16 -9.14 12.76
C GLN A 247 -4.95 -7.72 12.24
N ARG A 248 -3.73 -7.20 12.27
CA ARG A 248 -3.44 -5.83 11.80
C ARG A 248 -3.61 -5.67 10.29
N LEU A 249 -3.32 -6.67 9.49
CA LEU A 249 -3.59 -6.64 8.05
C LEU A 249 -5.10 -6.53 7.75
N MET A 250 -5.96 -7.17 8.55
CA MET A 250 -7.41 -7.03 8.42
C MET A 250 -7.92 -5.63 8.82
N GLU A 251 -7.24 -4.95 9.73
CA GLU A 251 -7.59 -3.60 10.19
C GLU A 251 -6.99 -2.50 9.29
N GLN A 252 -5.94 -2.82 8.54
CA GLN A 252 -5.08 -1.86 7.83
C GLN A 252 -5.86 -0.94 6.86
N LEU A 253 -6.85 -1.46 6.13
CA LEU A 253 -7.61 -0.69 5.14
C LEU A 253 -8.55 0.35 5.75
N LEU A 254 -8.88 0.22 7.03
CA LEU A 254 -9.73 1.17 7.77
C LEU A 254 -8.93 2.04 8.74
N SER A 255 -7.67 1.70 8.96
CA SER A 255 -6.82 2.34 9.97
C SER A 255 -5.79 3.25 9.32
N PRO A 256 -5.40 4.33 10.02
CA PRO A 256 -4.31 5.18 9.55
C PRO A 256 -2.98 4.40 9.48
N VAL A 257 -2.15 4.71 8.49
CA VAL A 257 -0.75 4.25 8.46
C VAL A 257 0.08 5.14 9.39
N ARG A 258 0.68 4.56 10.43
CA ARG A 258 1.62 5.22 11.35
C ARG A 258 3.05 5.03 10.84
N TRP A 259 3.54 6.00 10.07
CA TRP A 259 4.85 5.94 9.41
C TRP A 259 5.92 6.85 10.05
N ALA A 260 5.47 7.92 10.74
CA ALA A 260 6.33 8.91 11.39
C ALA A 260 7.15 8.36 12.58
#